data_AF-A0A0N0YMP5-F1
#
_entry.id   AF-A0A0N0YMP5-F1
#
_cell.length_a   1.000
_cell.length_b   1.000
_cell.length_c   1.000
_cell.angle_alpha   90.00
_cell.angle_beta   90.00
_cell.angle_gamma   90.00
#
_symmetry.space_group_name_H-M   'P 1'
#
loop_
_entity.id
_entity.type
_entity.pdbx_description
1 polymer ?
#
loop_
_entity_poly.entity_id
_entity_poly.type
_entity_poly.pdbx_seq_one_letter_code
_entity_poly.pdbx_strand_id
1 'polypeptide(L)' 'MIVRSFSDIENSDRHVRSASGTWESKRIVLAKEKVGFSLHETVLYAGT' A
#
# COMPACT_ATOMS: atom_id res chain seq x y z
N MET A 1 8.43 8.42 15.69
CA MET A 1 7.10 8.82 15.17
C MET A 1 7.11 8.65 13.66
N ILE A 2 6.10 7.99 13.07
CA ILE A 2 6.03 7.73 11.61
C ILE A 2 4.97 8.68 11.03
N VAL A 3 5.35 9.47 10.04
CA VAL A 3 4.46 10.33 9.25
C VAL A 3 4.77 10.10 7.78
N ARG A 4 3.75 9.91 6.93
CA ARG A 4 3.90 9.64 5.50
C ARG A 4 2.77 10.31 4.72
N SER A 5 3.07 10.73 3.50
CA SER A 5 2.07 11.15 2.52
C SER A 5 1.81 10.05 1.51
N PHE A 6 0.58 9.97 0.99
CA PHE A 6 0.25 9.08 -0.12
C PHE A 6 1.04 9.41 -1.39
N SER A 7 1.34 10.69 -1.61
CA SER A 7 2.17 11.16 -2.74
C SER A 7 3.55 10.49 -2.77
N ASP A 8 4.10 10.17 -1.61
CA ASP A 8 5.44 9.56 -1.48
C ASP A 8 5.40 8.03 -1.68
N ILE A 9 4.21 7.44 -1.57
CA ILE A 9 3.98 6.01 -1.71
C ILE A 9 3.59 5.69 -3.16
N GLU A 10 2.81 6.54 -3.80
CA GLU A 10 2.34 6.34 -5.16
C GLU A 10 3.49 6.16 -6.15
N ASN A 11 3.42 5.06 -6.92
CA ASN A 11 4.43 4.67 -7.93
C ASN A 11 5.80 4.32 -7.34
N SER A 12 5.89 4.14 -6.02
CA SER A 12 7.06 3.55 -5.36
C SER A 12 6.94 2.02 -5.28
N ASP A 13 7.99 1.37 -4.78
CA ASP A 13 8.02 -0.03 -4.34
C ASP A 13 6.90 -0.42 -3.35
N ARG A 14 6.34 0.55 -2.63
CA ARG A 14 5.23 0.39 -1.69
C ARG A 14 3.87 0.47 -2.36
N HIS A 15 3.79 0.92 -3.61
CA HIS A 15 2.57 0.89 -4.41
C HIS A 15 2.52 -0.39 -5.23
N VAL A 16 1.88 -1.42 -4.67
CA VAL A 16 1.82 -2.73 -5.31
C VAL A 16 0.52 -2.89 -6.07
N ARG A 17 0.63 -3.24 -7.35
CA ARG A 17 -0.50 -3.60 -8.21
C ARG A 17 -0.57 -5.11 -8.33
N SER A 18 -1.77 -5.65 -8.26
CA SER A 18 -2.02 -7.07 -8.48
C SER A 18 -1.59 -7.50 -9.87
N ALA A 19 -1.07 -8.73 -9.99
CA ALA A 19 -0.77 -9.33 -11.28
C ALA A 19 -2.04 -9.54 -12.13
N SER A 20 -3.20 -9.72 -11.48
CA SER A 20 -4.51 -9.82 -12.14
C SER A 20 -5.07 -8.47 -12.59
N GLY A 21 -4.48 -7.34 -12.16
CA GLY A 21 -4.95 -6.00 -12.50
C GLY A 21 -6.27 -5.60 -11.84
N THR A 22 -6.71 -6.30 -10.78
CA THR A 22 -8.02 -6.12 -10.13
C THR A 22 -7.97 -5.23 -8.87
N TRP A 23 -6.77 -4.98 -8.36
CA TRP A 23 -6.56 -4.11 -7.21
C TRP A 23 -5.16 -3.49 -7.20
N GLU A 24 -5.04 -2.40 -6.45
CA GLU A 24 -3.77 -1.80 -6.05
C GLU A 24 -3.76 -1.50 -4.53
N SER A 25 -2.58 -1.63 -3.92
CA SER A 25 -2.39 -1.48 -2.48
C SER A 25 -1.20 -0.57 -2.20
N LYS A 26 -1.48 0.54 -1.50
CA LYS A 26 -0.50 1.48 -0.97
C LYS A 26 -0.10 1.04 0.45
N ARG A 27 1.13 0.56 0.60
CA ARG A 27 1.60 -0.08 1.85
C ARG A 27 2.21 0.93 2.84
N ILE A 28 1.37 1.41 3.76
CA ILE A 28 1.68 2.48 4.71
C ILE A 28 2.59 1.99 5.84
N VAL A 29 2.35 0.79 6.38
CA VAL A 29 3.17 0.18 7.44
C VAL A 29 3.55 -1.24 7.03
N LEU A 30 4.82 -1.58 7.16
CA LEU A 30 5.38 -2.90 6.86
C LEU A 30 6.11 -3.49 8.07
N ALA A 31 6.52 -4.74 7.95
CA ALA A 31 7.28 -5.44 8.99
C ALA A 31 8.59 -4.71 9.38
N LYS A 32 9.23 -3.99 8.44
CA LYS A 32 10.48 -3.27 8.69
C LYS A 32 10.34 -2.12 9.70
N GLU A 33 9.13 -1.61 9.90
CA GLU A 33 8.83 -0.62 10.94
C GLU A 33 8.67 -1.23 12.35
N LYS A 34 8.56 -2.56 12.49
CA LYS A 34 8.52 -3.29 13.78
C LYS A 34 7.42 -2.87 14.76
N VAL A 35 6.25 -2.46 14.24
CA VAL A 35 5.12 -2.00 15.07
C VAL A 35 4.10 -3.10 15.41
N GLY A 36 4.34 -4.35 15.00
CA GLY A 36 3.48 -5.50 15.32
C GLY A 36 2.27 -5.70 14.40
N PHE A 37 2.07 -4.83 13.41
CA PHE A 37 1.03 -4.94 12.39
C PHE A 37 1.49 -4.31 11.07
N SER A 38 0.73 -4.57 10.00
CA SER A 38 0.82 -3.83 8.74
C SER A 38 -0.44 -3.01 8.50
N LEU A 39 -0.34 -1.93 7.73
CA LEU A 39 -1.45 -1.05 7.39
C LEU A 39 -1.37 -0.66 5.92
N HIS A 40 -2.51 -0.76 5.24
CA HIS A 40 -2.62 -0.62 3.81
C HIS A 40 -3.89 0.18 3.47
N GLU A 41 -3.78 1.07 2.50
CA GLU A 41 -4.93 1.53 1.73
C GLU A 41 -4.98 0.68 0.46
N THR A 42 -6.11 0.00 0.23
CA THR A 42 -6.27 -0.88 -0.94
C THR A 42 -7.51 -0.47 -1.70
N VAL A 43 -7.34 -0.22 -3.00
CA VAL A 43 -8.44 0.03 -3.93
C VAL A 43 -8.75 -1.26 -4.67
N LEU A 44 -10.00 -1.70 -4.58
CA LEU A 44 -10.55 -2.76 -5.41
C LEU A 44 -11.26 -2.10 -6.58
N TYR A 45 -10.89 -2.46 -7.81
CA TYR A 45 -11.51 -1.85 -8.98
C TYR A 45 -12.93 -2.38 -9.18
N ALA A 46 -13.80 -1.52 -9.70
CA ALA A 46 -15.20 -1.89 -9.90
C ALA A 46 -15.32 -2.98 -10.97
N GLY A 47 -16.06 -4.06 -10.66
CA GLY A 47 -16.35 -5.13 -11.61
C GLY A 47 -15.18 -6.05 -11.95
N THR A 48 -14.10 -6.00 -11.17
CA THR A 48 -12.93 -6.89 -11.30
C THR A 48 -12.86 -7.93 -10.20
#